data_AF-A0A6I7NU87-F1
#
_entry.id   AF-A0A6I7NU87-F1
#
_cell.length_a   1.000
_cell.length_b   1.000
_cell.length_c   1.000
_cell.angle_alpha   90.00
_cell.angle_beta   90.00
_cell.angle_gamma   90.00
#
_symmetry.space_group_name_H-M   'P 1'
#
loop_
_entity.id
_entity.type
_entity.pdbx_description
1 polymer ?
#
loop_
_entity_poly.entity_id
_entity_poly.type
_entity_poly.pdbx_seq_one_letter_code
_entity_poly.pdbx_strand_id
1 'polypeptide(L)'
;MPFRTSCQSPARTGGHKDHIHILCLLSRKITQAALLQQVKQGSSKWIKTKGEQYRRFYWQHGYGIFSVNPSQVDVVAKYIRNQEQHHQKMSFQDELRMFLKKYRVEYDERYVWD
;
A
#
# COMPACT_ATOMS: atom_id res chain seq x y z
N MET A 1 26.65 -22.71 -2.44
CA MET A 1 26.10 -22.23 -1.15
C MET A 1 24.72 -21.65 -1.41
N PRO A 2 23.61 -22.35 -1.11
CA PRO A 2 22.30 -21.72 -1.25
C PRO A 2 22.12 -20.77 -0.07
N PHE A 3 22.03 -19.46 -0.34
CA PHE A 3 21.57 -18.49 0.63
C PHE A 3 20.16 -18.89 1.06
N ARG A 4 20.02 -19.49 2.24
CA ARG A 4 18.72 -19.64 2.88
C ARG A 4 18.28 -18.23 3.30
N THR A 5 17.47 -17.58 2.49
CA THR A 5 16.61 -16.50 2.98
C THR A 5 15.56 -17.13 3.87
N SER A 6 15.90 -17.39 5.14
CA SER A 6 14.91 -17.53 6.20
C SER A 6 14.27 -16.17 6.41
N CYS A 7 13.46 -15.73 5.45
CA CYS A 7 12.67 -14.53 5.54
C CYS A 7 11.23 -14.95 5.29
N GLN A 8 10.68 -15.74 6.21
CA GLN A 8 9.26 -15.63 6.51
C GLN A 8 9.07 -14.23 7.13
N SER A 9 9.12 -13.19 6.31
CA SER A 9 8.52 -11.91 6.68
C SER A 9 7.08 -12.01 6.19
N PRO A 10 6.10 -12.31 7.07
CA PRO A 10 4.72 -12.31 6.66
C PRO A 10 4.39 -10.90 6.18
N ALA A 11 3.59 -10.79 5.13
CA ALA A 11 3.13 -9.49 4.66
C ALA A 11 2.58 -8.68 5.84
N ARG A 12 3.00 -7.42 5.96
CA ARG A 12 2.45 -6.47 6.94
C ARG A 12 1.47 -5.59 6.22
N THR A 13 0.27 -5.48 6.76
CA THR A 13 -0.77 -4.60 6.26
C THR A 13 -1.23 -3.68 7.38
N GLY A 14 -1.69 -2.50 7.00
CA GLY A 14 -2.19 -1.46 7.89
C GLY A 14 -2.71 -0.32 7.03
N GLY A 15 -3.19 0.74 7.64
CA GLY A 15 -3.74 1.87 6.91
C GLY A 15 -4.70 2.70 7.74
N HIS A 16 -5.46 3.52 7.04
CA HIS A 16 -6.51 4.35 7.63
C HIS A 16 -7.85 4.10 6.93
N LYS A 17 -8.86 4.92 7.24
CA LYS A 17 -10.23 4.77 6.74
C LYS A 17 -10.35 4.82 5.22
N ASP A 18 -9.43 5.50 4.54
CA ASP A 18 -9.48 5.84 3.11
C ASP A 18 -8.37 5.19 2.28
N HIS A 19 -7.35 4.57 2.89
CA HIS A 19 -6.26 3.92 2.17
C HIS A 19 -5.57 2.83 3.01
N ILE A 20 -4.78 1.98 2.35
CA ILE A 20 -4.00 0.92 2.97
C ILE A 20 -2.54 0.94 2.51
N HIS A 21 -1.67 0.44 3.37
CA HIS A 21 -0.26 0.16 3.11
C HIS A 21 0.01 -1.34 3.19
N ILE A 22 0.81 -1.85 2.26
CA ILE A 22 1.20 -3.26 2.20
C ILE A 22 2.72 -3.35 2.08
N LEU A 23 3.36 -3.95 3.06
CA LEU A 23 4.77 -4.34 3.01
C LEU A 23 4.85 -5.85 2.78
N CYS A 24 5.41 -6.25 1.64
CA CYS A 24 5.55 -7.66 1.27
C CYS A 24 6.83 -7.90 0.47
N LEU A 25 7.29 -9.15 0.46
CA LEU A 25 8.24 -9.63 -0.52
C LEU A 25 7.52 -9.93 -1.82
N LEU A 26 7.90 -9.24 -2.91
CA LEU A 26 7.33 -9.48 -4.22
C LEU A 26 8.04 -10.67 -4.90
N SER A 27 7.25 -11.65 -5.34
CA SER A 27 7.76 -12.78 -6.13
C SER A 27 8.30 -12.29 -7.47
N ARG A 28 9.46 -12.82 -7.90
CA ARG A 28 10.04 -12.57 -9.23
C ARG A 28 9.16 -13.06 -10.39
N LYS A 29 8.13 -13.86 -10.12
CA LYS A 29 7.20 -14.42 -11.11
C LYS A 29 5.96 -13.54 -11.34
N ILE A 30 5.74 -12.52 -10.52
CA ILE A 30 4.51 -11.71 -10.54
C ILE A 30 4.90 -10.24 -10.69
N THR A 31 4.24 -9.53 -11.60
CA THR A 31 4.44 -8.09 -11.77
C THR A 31 3.75 -7.31 -10.65
N GLN A 32 4.21 -6.09 -10.40
CA GLN A 32 3.57 -5.20 -9.44
C GLN A 32 2.09 -4.95 -9.78
N ALA A 33 1.81 -4.68 -11.06
CA ALA A 33 0.46 -4.43 -11.56
C ALA A 33 -0.45 -5.64 -11.36
N ALA A 34 0.04 -6.86 -11.65
CA ALA A 34 -0.73 -8.08 -11.45
C ALA A 34 -1.07 -8.30 -9.96
N LEU A 35 -0.11 -8.09 -9.06
CA LEU A 35 -0.35 -8.19 -7.61
C LEU A 35 -1.45 -7.22 -7.17
N LEU A 36 -1.34 -5.94 -7.52
CA LEU A 36 -2.31 -4.94 -7.10
C LEU A 36 -3.68 -5.09 -7.75
N GLN A 37 -3.74 -5.56 -9.00
CA GLN A 37 -5.00 -5.93 -9.64
C GLN A 37 -5.71 -7.02 -8.83
N GLN A 38 -5.00 -8.08 -8.43
CA GLN A 38 -5.58 -9.17 -7.62
C GLN A 38 -6.04 -8.65 -6.25
N VAL A 39 -5.22 -7.85 -5.56
CA VAL A 39 -5.58 -7.25 -4.27
C VAL A 39 -6.82 -6.37 -4.38
N LYS A 40 -6.83 -5.41 -5.32
CA LYS A 40 -7.95 -4.47 -5.52
C LYS A 40 -9.23 -5.19 -5.94
N GLN A 41 -9.14 -6.12 -6.90
CA GLN A 41 -10.31 -6.85 -7.40
C GLN A 41 -10.87 -7.81 -6.35
N GLY A 42 -10.01 -8.59 -5.70
CA GLY A 42 -10.41 -9.55 -4.67
C GLY A 42 -11.07 -8.87 -3.47
N SER A 43 -10.43 -7.82 -2.95
CA SER A 43 -10.99 -7.04 -1.83
C SER A 43 -12.28 -6.31 -2.21
N SER A 44 -12.39 -5.74 -3.42
CA SER A 44 -13.62 -5.08 -3.89
C SER A 44 -14.80 -6.05 -4.00
N LYS A 45 -14.56 -7.26 -4.52
CA LYS A 45 -15.59 -8.30 -4.59
C LYS A 45 -16.01 -8.71 -3.19
N TRP A 46 -15.04 -8.95 -2.30
CA TRP A 46 -15.30 -9.39 -0.93
C TRP A 46 -16.03 -8.34 -0.08
N ILE A 47 -15.61 -7.07 -0.09
CA ILE A 47 -16.24 -6.04 0.77
C ILE A 47 -17.68 -5.77 0.35
N LYS A 48 -18.00 -5.88 -0.95
CA LYS A 48 -19.37 -5.76 -1.47
C LYS A 48 -20.30 -6.86 -0.99
N THR A 49 -19.79 -7.99 -0.48
CA THR A 49 -20.61 -9.03 0.16
C THR A 49 -20.94 -8.73 1.62
N LYS A 50 -20.36 -7.68 2.22
CA LYS A 50 -20.51 -7.35 3.65
C LYS A 50 -21.73 -6.47 3.96
N GLY A 51 -22.46 -6.01 2.95
CA GLY A 51 -23.67 -5.23 3.12
C GLY A 51 -23.88 -4.19 2.03
N GLU A 52 -25.11 -3.69 1.92
CA GLU A 52 -25.50 -2.73 0.89
C GLU A 52 -24.72 -1.42 0.98
N GLN A 53 -24.30 -1.00 2.19
CA GLN A 53 -23.48 0.20 2.36
C GLN A 53 -22.16 0.15 1.59
N TYR A 54 -21.65 -1.03 1.26
CA TYR A 54 -20.39 -1.21 0.53
C TYR A 54 -20.59 -1.44 -0.98
N ARG A 55 -21.83 -1.45 -1.49
CA ARG A 55 -22.11 -1.74 -2.92
C ARG A 55 -21.36 -0.81 -3.87
N ARG A 56 -21.18 0.45 -3.46
CA ARG A 56 -20.46 1.48 -4.20
C ARG A 56 -18.97 1.58 -3.86
N PHE A 57 -18.42 0.67 -3.05
CA PHE A 57 -16.99 0.67 -2.78
C PHE A 57 -16.19 0.50 -4.08
N TYR A 58 -15.16 1.32 -4.24
CA TYR A 58 -14.15 1.19 -5.29
C TYR A 58 -12.80 1.70 -4.76
N TRP A 59 -11.73 1.15 -5.33
CA TRP A 59 -10.39 1.72 -5.15
C TRP A 59 -10.16 2.79 -6.21
N GLN A 60 -9.40 3.83 -5.86
CA GLN A 60 -8.80 4.75 -6.83
C GLN A 60 -8.08 3.98 -7.96
N HIS A 61 -7.97 4.57 -9.15
CA HIS A 61 -7.26 3.91 -10.26
C HIS A 61 -5.78 3.72 -9.92
N GLY A 62 -5.14 4.78 -9.42
CA GLY A 62 -3.72 4.82 -9.12
C GLY A 62 -3.25 3.92 -7.97
N TYR A 63 -1.93 3.75 -7.89
CA TYR A 63 -1.25 3.12 -6.74
C TYR A 63 0.21 3.60 -6.64
N GLY A 64 0.74 3.67 -5.43
CA GLY A 64 2.15 3.93 -5.16
C GLY A 64 2.90 2.64 -4.81
N ILE A 65 4.09 2.44 -5.38
CA ILE A 65 4.97 1.32 -5.05
C ILE A 65 6.39 1.84 -4.85
N PHE A 66 6.96 1.52 -3.70
CA PHE A 66 8.29 1.97 -3.31
C PHE A 66 9.11 0.78 -2.82
N SER A 67 10.33 0.65 -3.33
CA SER A 67 11.28 -0.36 -2.85
C SER A 67 11.79 0.00 -1.47
N VAL A 68 11.83 -0.98 -0.57
CA VAL A 68 12.33 -0.82 0.79
C VAL A 68 13.70 -1.46 0.92
N ASN A 69 14.65 -0.73 1.49
CA ASN A 69 15.96 -1.29 1.85
C ASN A 69 15.76 -2.39 2.92
N PRO A 70 16.36 -3.59 2.77
CA PRO A 70 16.26 -4.66 3.77
C PRO A 70 16.55 -4.22 5.21
N SER A 71 17.47 -3.27 5.43
CA SER A 71 17.79 -2.75 6.77
C SER A 71 16.70 -1.86 7.38
N GLN A 72 15.72 -1.43 6.57
CA GLN A 72 14.62 -0.54 6.97
C GLN A 72 13.29 -1.27 7.11
N VAL A 73 13.25 -2.60 6.93
CA VAL A 73 12.02 -3.41 6.97
C VAL A 73 11.26 -3.20 8.29
N ASP A 74 11.95 -3.26 9.43
CA ASP A 74 11.30 -3.10 10.74
C ASP A 74 10.80 -1.67 10.97
N VAL A 75 11.50 -0.67 10.44
CA VAL A 75 11.09 0.73 10.49
C VAL A 75 9.79 0.92 9.71
N VAL A 76 9.72 0.39 8.48
CA VAL A 76 8.51 0.45 7.65
C VAL A 76 7.38 -0.37 8.24
N ALA A 77 7.65 -1.56 8.80
CA ALA A 77 6.64 -2.37 9.47
C ALA A 77 6.04 -1.62 10.68
N LYS A 78 6.87 -0.94 11.47
CA LYS A 78 6.42 -0.10 12.59
C LYS A 78 5.61 1.10 12.09
N TYR A 79 6.02 1.73 10.99
CA TYR A 79 5.27 2.81 10.34
C TYR A 79 3.85 2.37 9.95
N ILE A 80 3.73 1.25 9.22
CA ILE A 80 2.44 0.69 8.77
C ILE A 80 1.53 0.37 9.95
N ARG A 81 2.08 -0.22 11.02
CA ARG A 81 1.30 -0.55 12.23
C ARG A 81 0.75 0.70 12.93
N ASN A 82 1.43 1.83 12.82
CA ASN A 82 1.09 3.07 13.52
C ASN A 82 0.33 4.07 12.63
N GLN A 83 -0.18 3.63 11.48
CA GLN A 83 -0.86 4.47 10.50
C GLN A 83 -2.08 5.19 11.07
N GLU A 84 -2.86 4.55 11.94
CA GLU A 84 -3.99 5.20 12.59
C GLU A 84 -3.58 6.42 13.42
N GLN A 85 -2.50 6.31 14.21
CA GLN A 85 -2.00 7.47 14.97
C GLN A 85 -1.35 8.51 14.06
N HIS A 86 -0.65 8.09 13.00
CA HIS A 86 -0.05 8.99 12.01
C HIS A 86 -1.11 9.89 11.36
N HIS A 87 -2.25 9.30 10.97
CA HIS A 87 -3.35 10.02 10.32
C HIS A 87 -4.21 10.87 11.26
N GLN A 88 -3.88 10.94 12.56
CA GLN A 88 -4.40 12.00 13.43
C GLN A 88 -3.80 13.37 13.12
N LYS A 89 -2.64 13.42 12.43
CA LYS A 89 -1.87 14.64 12.18
C LYS A 89 -1.51 14.88 10.71
N MET A 90 -1.70 13.87 9.85
CA MET A 90 -1.33 13.94 8.44
C MET A 90 -2.46 13.36 7.59
N SER A 91 -2.87 14.05 6.53
CA SER A 91 -3.86 13.49 5.60
C SER A 91 -3.20 12.48 4.65
N PHE A 92 -3.98 11.59 4.04
CA PHE A 92 -3.48 10.72 2.96
C PHE A 92 -2.86 11.53 1.82
N GLN A 93 -3.48 12.65 1.44
CA GLN A 93 -2.99 13.48 0.34
C GLN A 93 -1.60 14.08 0.66
N ASP A 94 -1.42 14.58 1.88
CA ASP A 94 -0.12 15.11 2.31
C ASP A 94 0.94 14.01 2.40
N GLU A 95 0.56 12.83 2.87
CA GLU A 95 1.43 11.66 2.95
C GLU A 95 1.89 11.24 1.54
N LEU A 96 0.97 11.15 0.58
CA LEU A 96 1.29 10.82 -0.81
C LEU A 96 2.22 11.88 -1.43
N ARG A 97 1.93 13.17 -1.26
CA ARG A 97 2.81 14.25 -1.72
C ARG A 97 4.21 14.14 -1.12
N MET A 98 4.30 13.83 0.17
CA MET A 98 5.59 13.63 0.86
C MET A 98 6.36 12.48 0.22
N PHE A 99 5.72 11.34 -0.06
CA PHE A 99 6.38 10.23 -0.75
C PHE A 99 6.84 10.60 -2.16
N LEU A 100 5.97 11.20 -2.97
CA LEU A 100 6.30 11.58 -4.34
C LEU A 100 7.49 12.55 -4.37
N LYS A 101 7.51 13.55 -3.48
CA LYS A 101 8.66 14.46 -3.32
C LYS A 101 9.93 13.73 -2.87
N LYS A 102 9.84 12.86 -1.86
CA LYS A 102 10.97 12.10 -1.32
C LYS A 102 11.63 11.21 -2.38
N TYR A 103 10.82 10.59 -3.23
CA TYR A 103 11.27 9.70 -4.30
C TYR A 103 11.47 10.41 -5.65
N ARG A 104 11.32 11.73 -5.70
CA ARG A 104 11.47 12.56 -6.91
C ARG A 104 10.60 12.08 -8.07
N VAL A 105 9.38 11.68 -7.76
CA VAL A 105 8.36 11.34 -8.74
C VAL A 105 7.61 12.62 -9.10
N GLU A 106 7.63 12.98 -10.37
CA GLU A 106 6.81 14.09 -10.88
C GLU A 106 5.33 13.68 -10.88
N TYR A 107 4.47 14.60 -10.48
CA TYR A 107 3.03 14.39 -10.46
C TYR A 107 2.31 15.71 -10.72
N ASP A 108 1.10 15.59 -11.24
CA ASP A 108 0.20 16.71 -11.46
C ASP A 108 -0.95 16.61 -10.45
N GLU A 109 -1.08 17.62 -9.60
CA GLU A 109 -2.13 17.73 -8.58
C GLU A 109 -3.54 17.61 -9.15
N ARG A 110 -3.73 17.84 -10.45
CA ARG A 110 -5.03 17.73 -11.12
C ARG A 110 -5.45 16.28 -11.38
N TYR A 111 -4.50 15.35 -11.46
CA TYR A 111 -4.72 13.98 -11.93
C TYR A 111 -4.32 12.91 -10.92
N VAL A 112 -3.62 13.26 -9.84
CA VAL A 112 -3.10 12.30 -8.85
C VAL A 112 -4.18 11.77 -7.88
N TRP A 113 -5.41 12.29 -7.97
CA TRP A 113 -6.53 11.98 -7.06
C TRP A 113 -7.64 11.12 -7.68
N ASP A 114 -7.49 10.70 -8.95
CA ASP A 114 -8.47 9.91 -9.71
C ASP A 114 -8.32 8.37 -9.55
#